data_AF-A0A1R4FJH1-F1
#
_entry.id   AF-A0A1R4FJH1-F1
#
_cell.length_a   1.000
_cell.length_b   1.000
_cell.length_c   1.000
_cell.angle_alpha   90.00
_cell.angle_beta   90.00
_cell.angle_gamma   90.00
#
_symmetry.space_group_name_H-M   'P 1'
#
loop_
_entity.id
_entity.type
_entity.pdbx_description
1 polymer ?
#
loop_
_entity_poly.entity_id
_entity_poly.type
_entity_poly.pdbx_seq_one_letter_code
_entity_poly.pdbx_strand_id
1 'polypeptide(L)' 'MIGTDPSGRLLELVTLIYDDGYELIIHAMKARPRYLDEL' A
#
# COMPACT_ATOMS: atom_id res chain seq x y z
N MET A 1 -1.87 3.65 1.39
CA MET A 1 -2.56 3.10 0.20
C MET A 1 -2.56 1.57 0.30
N ILE A 2 -3.53 0.86 -0.29
CA ILE A 2 -3.50 -0.61 -0.38
C ILE A 2 -3.14 -1.01 -1.81
N GLY A 3 -2.24 -1.97 -1.96
CA GLY A 3 -1.82 -2.51 -3.25
C GLY A 3 -1.67 -4.03 -3.22
N THR A 4 -1.35 -4.61 -4.36
CA THR A 4 -1.10 -6.05 -4.52
C THR A 4 0.26 -6.30 -5.15
N ASP A 5 0.97 -7.32 -4.67
CA ASP A 5 2.17 -7.78 -5.34
C ASP A 5 1.88 -8.81 -6.46
N PRO A 6 2.88 -9.20 -7.27
CA PRO A 6 2.68 -10.19 -8.34
C PRO A 6 2.23 -11.58 -7.87
N SER A 7 2.36 -11.88 -6.58
CA SER A 7 1.87 -13.13 -5.97
C SER A 7 0.46 -13.00 -5.42
N GLY A 8 -0.21 -11.85 -5.62
CA GLY A 8 -1.56 -11.58 -5.14
C GLY A 8 -1.66 -11.26 -3.65
N ARG A 9 -0.53 -11.00 -2.97
CA ARG A 9 -0.56 -10.63 -1.55
C ARG A 9 -0.94 -9.16 -1.41
N LEU A 10 -1.85 -8.86 -0.50
CA LEU A 10 -2.20 -7.48 -0.14
C LEU A 10 -1.06 -6.82 0.64
N LEU A 11 -0.74 -5.59 0.23
CA LEU A 11 0.29 -4.75 0.80
C LEU A 11 -0.30 -3.42 1.29
N GLU A 12 0.18 -2.96 2.44
CA GLU A 12 0.00 -1.61 2.93
C GLU A 12 1.21 -0.76 2.48
N LEU A 13 0.93 0.27 1.71
CA LEU A 13 1.91 1.16 1.11
C LEU A 13 1.96 2.49 1.87
N VAL A 14 3.18 2.92 2.20
CA VAL A 14 3.47 4.24 2.75
C VAL A 14 3.99 5.11 1.63
N THR A 15 3.31 6.23 1.41
CA THR A 15 3.55 7.16 0.30
C THR A 15 3.84 8.55 0.85
N LEU A 16 4.83 9.23 0.27
CA LEU A 16 4.98 10.67 0.39
C LEU A 16 4.19 11.35 -0.73
N ILE A 17 3.39 12.34 -0.37
CA ILE A 17 2.68 13.20 -1.31
C ILE A 17 3.43 14.53 -1.34
N TYR A 18 3.98 14.88 -2.50
CA TYR A 18 4.65 16.16 -2.72
C TYR A 18 3.64 17.29 -2.95
N ASP A 19 4.11 18.53 -2.92
CA ASP A 19 3.31 19.73 -3.11
C ASP A 19 2.73 19.86 -4.53
N ASP A 20 3.38 19.26 -5.53
CA ASP A 20 2.87 19.10 -6.89
C ASP A 20 1.89 17.93 -7.07
N GLY A 21 1.59 17.19 -5.99
CA GLY A 21 0.74 16.02 -5.99
C GLY A 21 1.42 14.74 -6.50
N TYR A 22 2.72 14.77 -6.79
CA TYR A 22 3.47 13.56 -7.09
C TYR A 22 3.49 12.62 -5.87
N GLU A 23 3.29 11.33 -6.12
CA GLU A 23 3.27 10.29 -5.10
C GLU A 23 4.53 9.43 -5.21
N LEU A 24 5.31 9.37 -4.12
CA LEU A 24 6.47 8.47 -4.01
C LEU A 24 6.21 7.42 -2.95
N ILE A 25 6.18 6.15 -3.35
CA ILE A 25 6.14 5.03 -2.41
C ILE A 25 7.51 4.89 -1.75
N ILE A 26 7.56 5.02 -0.42
CA ILE A 26 8.79 4.91 0.36
C ILE A 26 8.88 3.59 1.14
N HIS A 27 7.75 2.90 1.33
CA HIS A 27 7.72 1.61 2.00
C HIS A 27 6.52 0.76 1.58
N ALA A 28 6.71 -0.55 1.53
CA ALA A 28 5.68 -1.54 1.28
C ALA A 28 5.81 -2.68 2.30
N MET A 29 4.70 -3.03 2.95
CA MET A 29 4.64 -4.07 3.98
C MET A 29 3.39 -4.92 3.79
N LYS A 30 3.37 -6.13 4.37
CA LYS A 30 2.17 -6.97 4.38
C LYS A 30 0.99 -6.18 4.97
N ALA A 31 -0.16 -6.21 4.31
CA ALA A 31 -1.35 -5.54 4.81
C ALA A 31 -1.76 -6.08 6.18
N ARG A 32 -2.20 -5.18 7.07
CA ARG A 32 -2.74 -5.54 8.39
C ARG A 32 -4.01 -6.39 8.25
N PRO A 33 -4.29 -7.31 9.20
CA PRO A 33 -5.42 -8.24 9.11
C PRO A 33 -6.78 -7.58 8.82
N ARG A 34 -7.03 -6.38 9.33
CA ARG A 34 -8.28 -5.63 9.09
C ARG A 34 -8.63 -5.42 7.60
N TYR A 35 -7.63 -5.40 6.73
CA TYR A 35 -7.82 -5.23 5.28
C TYR A 35 -8.02 -6.57 4.55
N LEU A 36 -7.81 -7.69 5.24
CA LEU A 36 -8.07 -9.04 4.74
C LEU A 36 -9.49 -9.50 5.07
N ASP A 37 -10.06 -9.00 6.17
CA ASP A 37 -11.42 -9.34 6.61
C ASP A 37 -12.51 -8.77 5.67
N GLU A 38 -12.15 -7.84 4.78
CA GLU A 38 -13.04 -7.20 3.80
C GLU A 38 -12.99 -7.86 2.39
N LEU A 39 -12.19 -8.92 2.21
CA LEU A 39 -12.11 -9.74 0.97
C LEU A 39 -13.07 -10.93 1.02
#